data_AF-A0A517Y320-F1
#
_entry.id   AF-A0A517Y320-F1
#
_cell.length_a   1.000
_cell.length_b   1.000
_cell.length_c   1.000
_cell.angle_alpha   90.00
_cell.angle_beta   90.00
_cell.angle_gamma   90.00
#
_symmetry.space_group_name_H-M   'P 1'
#
loop_
_entity.id
_entity.type
_entity.pdbx_description
1 polymer ?
#
loop_
_entity_poly.entity_id
_entity_poly.type
_entity_poly.pdbx_seq_one_letter_code
_entity_poly.pdbx_strand_id
1 'polypeptide(L)'
;MADFTPTQGRYLAFIHAYIGLHGRPPAESEIAAAMCVSPPSVNQMVKTLEKKGLVLRHPGQPRSLQLLVPEDEIPPWNRRKSGTSPERPGNPPRRVDATAAAPPANLYVVLVFLAGGPVSEKFANKVISRTIEVRGDQTLEQLHRAIFAAFDRSDEHLYEFQFGKRPFDPKGPNYGIPDPQERKKGYGDARTTTLDGLDLKPNRVFGYLFDFGDEWFHQVQVERIEHAIPTVTYPRVIKRVGQSPPQYADE
;
A
#
# COMPACT_ATOMS: atom_id res chain seq x y z
N MET A 1 -17.91 -10.98 -20.55
CA MET A 1 -17.27 -9.83 -19.89
C MET A 1 -16.49 -10.38 -18.72
N ALA A 2 -15.17 -10.45 -18.87
CA ALA A 2 -14.31 -10.86 -17.79
C ALA A 2 -14.34 -9.79 -16.68
N ASP A 3 -14.76 -10.17 -15.47
CA ASP A 3 -14.84 -9.29 -14.30
C ASP A 3 -13.44 -9.05 -13.71
N PHE A 4 -12.70 -8.11 -14.30
CA PHE A 4 -11.41 -7.67 -13.77
C PHE A 4 -11.43 -6.18 -13.38
N THR A 5 -10.68 -5.86 -12.33
CA THR A 5 -10.53 -4.46 -11.87
C THR A 5 -9.65 -3.66 -12.83
N PRO A 6 -9.71 -2.31 -12.85
CA PRO A 6 -8.85 -1.49 -13.70
C PRO A 6 -7.34 -1.80 -13.54
N THR A 7 -6.91 -2.13 -12.33
CA THR A 7 -5.53 -2.56 -12.03
C THR A 7 -5.22 -3.90 -12.65
N GLN A 8 -6.10 -4.91 -12.50
CA GLN A 8 -5.96 -6.21 -13.16
C GLN A 8 -5.89 -6.06 -14.68
N GLY A 9 -6.72 -5.18 -15.25
CA GLY A 9 -6.68 -4.81 -16.67
C GLY A 9 -5.33 -4.23 -17.11
N ARG A 10 -4.68 -3.41 -16.27
CA ARG A 10 -3.34 -2.85 -16.56
C ARG A 10 -2.24 -3.93 -16.55
N TYR A 11 -2.31 -4.90 -15.64
CA TYR A 11 -1.41 -6.07 -15.63
C TYR A 11 -1.61 -6.93 -16.88
N LEU A 12 -2.86 -7.23 -17.23
CA LEU A 12 -3.21 -8.01 -18.43
C LEU A 12 -2.74 -7.29 -19.71
N ALA A 13 -2.95 -5.97 -19.79
CA ALA A 13 -2.49 -5.14 -20.90
C ALA A 13 -0.96 -5.14 -21.05
N PHE A 14 -0.22 -5.05 -19.94
CA PHE A 14 1.24 -5.13 -19.97
C PHE A 14 1.72 -6.48 -20.49
N ILE A 15 1.15 -7.57 -19.96
CA ILE A 15 1.52 -8.94 -20.34
C ILE A 15 1.24 -9.16 -21.83
N HIS A 16 0.06 -8.73 -22.30
CA HIS A 16 -0.34 -8.84 -23.71
C HIS A 16 0.62 -8.09 -24.63
N ALA A 17 0.91 -6.83 -24.31
CA ALA A 17 1.84 -6.01 -25.09
C ALA A 17 3.29 -6.48 -25.02
N TYR A 18 3.70 -7.09 -23.91
CA TYR A 18 5.03 -7.68 -23.75
C TYR A 18 5.17 -8.94 -24.62
N ILE A 19 4.17 -9.83 -24.61
CA ILE A 19 4.14 -11.02 -25.49
C ILE A 19 4.14 -10.60 -26.96
N GLY A 20 3.32 -9.61 -27.32
CA GLY A 20 3.27 -9.08 -28.68
C GLY A 20 4.60 -8.47 -29.15
N LEU A 21 5.38 -7.84 -28.27
CA LEU A 21 6.70 -7.30 -28.64
C LEU A 21 7.81 -8.37 -28.63
N HIS A 22 7.85 -9.23 -27.61
CA HIS A 22 9.01 -10.07 -27.32
C HIS A 22 8.81 -11.56 -27.66
N GLY A 23 7.61 -11.97 -28.06
CA GLY A 23 7.28 -13.36 -28.41
C GLY A 23 7.35 -14.34 -27.24
N ARG A 24 7.48 -13.83 -26.01
CA ARG A 24 7.58 -14.62 -24.77
C ARG A 24 6.91 -13.86 -23.62
N PRO A 25 6.37 -14.54 -22.62
CA PRO A 25 5.77 -13.87 -21.47
C PRO A 25 6.84 -13.22 -20.57
N PRO A 26 6.48 -12.10 -19.92
CA PRO A 26 7.40 -11.37 -19.05
C PRO A 26 7.74 -12.17 -17.79
N ALA A 27 8.94 -11.96 -17.25
CA ALA A 27 9.31 -12.41 -15.92
C ALA A 27 8.68 -11.54 -14.83
N GLU A 28 8.53 -12.07 -13.62
CA GLU A 28 7.97 -11.32 -12.48
C GLU A 28 8.71 -10.01 -12.21
N SER A 29 10.04 -10.01 -12.35
CA SER A 29 10.88 -8.81 -12.20
C SER A 29 10.61 -7.75 -13.29
N GLU A 30 10.22 -8.16 -14.49
CA GLU A 30 9.91 -7.24 -15.59
C GLU A 30 8.53 -6.60 -15.40
N ILE A 31 7.57 -7.39 -14.91
CA ILE A 31 6.25 -6.88 -14.49
C ILE A 31 6.44 -5.93 -13.28
N ALA A 32 7.26 -6.31 -12.32
CA ALA A 32 7.56 -5.50 -11.13
C ALA A 32 8.15 -4.14 -11.52
N ALA A 33 9.09 -4.14 -12.46
CA ALA A 33 9.68 -2.92 -12.99
C ALA A 33 8.67 -2.05 -13.75
N ALA A 34 7.82 -2.67 -14.58
CA ALA A 34 6.82 -1.94 -15.38
C ALA A 34 5.68 -1.36 -14.53
N MET A 35 5.33 -2.04 -13.44
CA MET A 35 4.25 -1.65 -12.53
C MET A 35 4.76 -0.91 -11.28
N CYS A 36 6.09 -0.72 -11.16
CA CYS A 36 6.76 -0.14 -9.99
C CYS A 36 6.36 -0.78 -8.65
N VAL A 37 6.19 -2.10 -8.63
CA VAL A 37 5.84 -2.88 -7.42
C VAL A 37 6.98 -3.83 -7.03
N SER A 38 6.92 -4.39 -5.82
CA SER A 38 7.85 -5.43 -5.39
C SER A 38 7.60 -6.77 -6.12
N PRO A 39 8.64 -7.59 -6.41
CA PRO A 39 8.47 -8.92 -6.97
C PRO A 39 7.44 -9.82 -6.24
N PRO A 40 7.36 -9.87 -4.90
CA PRO A 40 6.32 -10.63 -4.22
C PRO A 40 4.91 -10.09 -4.50
N SER A 41 4.72 -8.77 -4.61
CA SER A 41 3.42 -8.18 -4.98
C SER A 41 2.98 -8.61 -6.39
N VAL A 42 3.93 -8.75 -7.33
CA VAL A 42 3.63 -9.31 -8.66
C VAL A 42 3.23 -10.77 -8.56
N ASN A 43 3.97 -11.59 -7.82
CA ASN A 43 3.66 -13.00 -7.65
C ASN A 43 2.25 -13.20 -7.08
N GLN A 44 1.86 -12.37 -6.10
CA GLN A 44 0.50 -12.35 -5.54
C GLN A 44 -0.55 -11.87 -6.54
N MET A 45 -0.29 -10.78 -7.29
CA MET A 45 -1.21 -10.35 -8.34
C MET A 45 -1.41 -11.42 -9.41
N VAL A 46 -0.34 -12.11 -9.82
CA VAL A 46 -0.40 -13.22 -10.79
C VAL A 46 -1.17 -14.42 -10.21
N LYS A 47 -0.99 -14.76 -8.92
CA LYS A 47 -1.82 -15.76 -8.21
C LYS A 47 -3.31 -15.38 -8.23
N THR A 48 -3.62 -14.10 -8.04
CA THR A 48 -5.01 -13.60 -8.06
C THR A 48 -5.61 -13.67 -9.46
N LEU A 49 -4.85 -13.31 -10.49
CA LEU A 49 -5.27 -13.47 -11.89
C LEU A 49 -5.47 -14.96 -12.26
N GLU A 50 -4.63 -15.85 -11.72
CA GLU A 50 -4.77 -17.30 -11.87
C GLU A 50 -6.03 -17.85 -11.17
N LYS A 51 -6.26 -17.45 -9.91
CA LYS A 51 -7.46 -17.84 -9.16
C LYS A 51 -8.76 -17.36 -9.82
N LYS A 52 -8.73 -16.23 -10.52
CA LYS A 52 -9.84 -15.70 -11.31
C LYS A 52 -9.97 -16.33 -12.71
N GLY A 53 -9.06 -17.22 -13.11
CA GLY A 53 -9.07 -17.84 -14.43
C GLY A 53 -8.71 -16.90 -15.58
N LEU A 54 -8.09 -15.75 -15.28
CA LEU A 54 -7.68 -14.75 -16.28
C LEU A 54 -6.29 -15.06 -16.86
N VAL A 55 -5.47 -15.78 -16.10
CA VAL A 55 -4.10 -16.14 -16.45
C VAL A 55 -3.84 -17.59 -16.03
N LEU A 56 -3.00 -18.31 -16.76
CA LEU A 56 -2.47 -19.61 -16.37
C LEU A 56 -0.95 -19.49 -16.17
N ARG A 57 -0.38 -20.16 -15.17
CA ARG A 57 1.08 -20.31 -15.04
C ARG A 57 1.45 -21.76 -14.71
N HIS A 58 2.69 -22.14 -15.02
CA HIS A 58 3.27 -23.40 -14.55
C HIS A 58 4.23 -23.13 -13.38
N PRO A 59 3.94 -23.64 -12.17
CA PRO A 59 4.80 -23.48 -11.01
C PRO A 59 6.23 -23.95 -11.30
N GLY A 60 7.22 -23.15 -10.90
CA GLY A 60 8.64 -23.49 -11.06
C GLY A 60 9.20 -23.35 -12.49
N GLN A 61 8.37 -23.02 -13.49
CA GLN A 61 8.85 -22.73 -14.85
C GLN A 61 8.89 -21.21 -15.09
N PRO A 62 10.07 -20.63 -15.34
CA PRO A 62 10.17 -19.23 -15.71
C PRO A 62 9.48 -19.01 -17.05
N ARG A 63 8.74 -17.90 -17.18
CA ARG A 63 8.04 -17.51 -18.43
C ARG A 63 6.99 -18.53 -18.91
N SER A 64 6.24 -19.09 -17.98
CA SER A 64 5.13 -20.01 -18.27
C SER A 64 3.75 -19.34 -18.28
N LEU A 65 3.71 -18.01 -18.22
CA LEU A 65 2.48 -17.24 -18.06
C LEU A 65 1.69 -17.16 -19.38
N GLN A 66 0.43 -17.61 -19.38
CA GLN A 66 -0.48 -17.58 -20.52
C GLN A 66 -1.73 -16.76 -20.18
N LEU A 67 -2.14 -15.87 -21.08
CA LEU A 67 -3.38 -15.10 -20.94
C LEU A 67 -4.56 -15.94 -21.42
N LEU A 68 -5.58 -16.09 -20.58
CA LEU A 68 -6.84 -16.78 -20.91
C LEU A 68 -7.97 -15.78 -21.27
N VAL A 69 -7.68 -14.47 -21.20
CA VAL A 69 -8.64 -13.40 -21.53
C VAL A 69 -8.64 -13.13 -23.04
N PRO A 70 -9.82 -13.02 -23.70
CA PRO A 70 -9.93 -12.64 -25.12
C PRO A 70 -9.29 -11.28 -25.39
N GLU A 71 -8.50 -11.16 -26.47
CA GLU A 71 -7.76 -9.94 -26.83
C GLU A 71 -8.67 -8.70 -26.99
N ASP A 72 -9.94 -8.89 -27.39
CA ASP A 72 -10.93 -7.83 -27.57
C ASP A 72 -11.39 -7.15 -26.26
N GLU A 73 -11.14 -7.77 -25.09
CA GLU A 73 -11.49 -7.20 -23.78
C GLU A 73 -10.29 -6.51 -23.10
N ILE A 74 -9.07 -6.61 -23.65
CA ILE A 74 -7.85 -6.07 -23.01
C ILE A 74 -7.65 -4.60 -23.42
N PRO A 75 -7.53 -3.65 -22.47
CA PRO A 75 -7.25 -2.26 -22.81
C PRO A 75 -5.87 -2.11 -23.47
N PRO A 76 -5.72 -1.23 -24.49
CA PRO A 76 -4.47 -1.09 -25.23
C PRO A 76 -3.33 -0.55 -24.34
N TRP A 77 -2.18 -1.23 -24.36
CA TRP A 77 -0.97 -0.77 -23.67
C TRP A 77 -0.38 0.46 -24.38
N ASN A 78 -0.53 1.64 -23.79
CA ASN A 78 -0.15 2.89 -24.45
C ASN A 78 1.36 3.14 -24.36
N ARG A 79 2.11 2.59 -25.32
CA ARG A 79 3.56 2.79 -25.46
C ARG A 79 3.88 4.13 -26.10
N ARG A 80 4.56 5.03 -25.40
CA ARG A 80 5.34 6.10 -26.06
C ARG A 80 6.84 5.90 -25.87
N LYS A 81 7.45 5.61 -27.02
CA LYS A 81 8.85 5.62 -27.46
C LYS A 81 9.93 5.98 -26.41
N SER A 82 10.81 5.00 -26.23
CA SER A 82 12.14 5.07 -25.61
C SER A 82 12.96 6.28 -26.07
N GLY A 83 13.31 7.14 -25.11
CA GLY A 83 14.38 8.13 -25.24
C GLY A 83 15.45 7.83 -24.18
N THR A 84 16.58 7.33 -24.66
CA THR A 84 17.95 7.31 -24.13
C THR A 84 18.18 7.75 -22.68
N SER A 85 18.70 6.82 -21.88
CA SER A 85 19.26 7.06 -20.54
C SER A 85 20.42 8.08 -20.57
N PRO A 86 20.56 8.92 -19.53
CA PRO A 86 21.87 9.25 -19.02
C PRO A 86 22.04 8.72 -17.59
N GLU A 87 23.30 8.64 -17.19
CA GLU A 87 23.87 7.89 -16.08
C GLU A 87 23.43 8.34 -14.67
N ARG A 88 23.54 7.38 -13.73
CA ARG A 88 23.49 7.58 -12.28
C ARG A 88 24.73 8.36 -11.80
N PRO A 89 24.58 9.34 -10.90
CA PRO A 89 25.58 9.62 -9.89
C PRO A 89 25.26 8.85 -8.61
N GLY A 90 26.28 8.20 -8.05
CA GLY A 90 26.21 7.41 -6.82
C GLY A 90 25.79 8.22 -5.59
N ASN A 91 25.08 7.57 -4.69
CA ASN A 91 24.78 8.10 -3.37
C ASN A 91 25.68 7.41 -2.33
N PRO A 92 26.45 8.14 -1.51
CA PRO A 92 27.20 7.55 -0.40
C PRO A 92 26.24 7.16 0.74
N PRO A 93 26.66 6.33 1.72
CA PRO A 93 25.76 5.87 2.77
C PRO A 93 25.43 7.04 3.69
N ARG A 94 24.13 7.36 3.85
CA ARG A 94 23.72 8.42 4.77
C ARG A 94 23.61 7.83 6.18
N ARG A 95 24.49 8.35 7.04
CA ARG A 95 24.56 8.13 8.49
C ARG A 95 23.18 8.23 9.15
N VAL A 96 22.96 7.32 10.08
CA VAL A 96 21.99 7.43 11.16
C VAL A 96 22.45 8.53 12.11
N ASP A 97 21.98 9.75 11.93
CA ASP A 97 22.19 10.82 12.92
C ASP A 97 20.92 10.98 13.76
N ALA A 98 21.09 10.69 15.05
CA ALA A 98 20.11 10.92 16.09
C ALA A 98 20.06 12.41 16.48
N THR A 99 18.82 12.88 16.68
CA THR A 99 18.40 13.99 17.57
C THR A 99 18.80 15.43 17.24
N ALA A 100 17.80 16.19 16.74
CA ALA A 100 17.58 17.57 17.14
C ALA A 100 16.14 17.68 17.66
N ALA A 101 15.96 18.17 18.88
CA ALA A 101 14.63 18.36 19.48
C ALA A 101 13.87 19.44 18.69
N ALA A 102 13.00 18.98 17.78
CA ALA A 102 12.03 19.83 17.10
C ALA A 102 11.06 20.48 18.12
N PRO A 103 10.48 21.66 17.79
CA PRO A 103 9.47 22.34 18.63
C PRO A 103 8.34 21.39 19.03
N PRO A 104 7.54 21.71 20.08
CA PRO A 104 6.49 20.82 20.56
C PRO A 104 5.48 20.58 19.44
N ALA A 105 5.65 19.46 18.75
CA ALA A 105 4.73 18.98 17.73
C ALA A 105 3.47 18.50 18.44
N ASN A 106 2.33 18.65 17.78
CA ASN A 106 1.11 18.02 18.25
C ASN A 106 1.35 16.52 18.38
N LEU A 107 0.81 15.89 19.41
CA LEU A 107 0.85 14.45 19.59
C LEU A 107 -0.54 13.89 19.29
N TYR A 108 -0.65 13.17 18.18
CA TYR A 108 -1.89 12.50 17.81
C TYR A 108 -1.94 11.14 18.49
N VAL A 109 -2.95 10.94 19.31
CA VAL A 109 -3.30 9.61 19.84
C VAL A 109 -4.35 9.03 18.90
N VAL A 110 -3.95 8.04 18.11
CA VAL A 110 -4.82 7.41 17.11
C VAL A 110 -5.18 6.00 17.54
N LEU A 111 -6.46 5.67 17.40
CA LEU A 111 -6.99 4.33 17.59
C LEU A 111 -7.24 3.70 16.22
N VAL A 112 -6.55 2.60 15.96
CA VAL A 112 -6.59 1.87 14.69
C VAL A 112 -7.33 0.57 14.89
N PHE A 113 -8.47 0.43 14.23
CA PHE A 113 -9.29 -0.78 14.24
C PHE A 113 -9.07 -1.57 12.98
N LEU A 114 -8.97 -2.89 13.09
CA LEU A 114 -9.14 -3.76 11.94
C LEU A 114 -10.64 -3.80 11.58
N ALA A 115 -10.99 -3.24 10.43
CA ALA A 115 -12.36 -3.11 9.96
C ALA A 115 -12.75 -4.24 8.99
N GLY A 116 -11.78 -4.79 8.25
CA GLY A 116 -12.01 -5.87 7.29
C GLY A 116 -10.71 -6.39 6.68
N GLY A 117 -10.80 -7.52 5.99
CA GLY A 117 -9.68 -8.21 5.35
C GLY A 117 -9.88 -9.73 5.36
N PRO A 118 -8.91 -10.50 4.84
CA PRO A 118 -8.97 -11.97 4.77
C PRO A 118 -8.69 -12.61 6.13
N VAL A 119 -9.53 -12.31 7.11
CA VAL A 119 -9.45 -12.89 8.45
C VAL A 119 -10.11 -14.26 8.48
N SER A 120 -9.48 -15.23 9.16
CA SER A 120 -10.10 -16.54 9.42
C SER A 120 -11.25 -16.42 10.44
N GLU A 121 -12.11 -17.43 10.50
CA GLU A 121 -13.26 -17.48 11.44
C GLU A 121 -12.86 -17.26 12.90
N LYS A 122 -11.63 -17.66 13.27
CA LYS A 122 -11.06 -17.45 14.62
C LYS A 122 -10.98 -15.97 15.03
N PHE A 123 -10.98 -15.06 14.06
CA PHE A 123 -10.85 -13.61 14.25
C PHE A 123 -12.10 -12.83 13.82
N ALA A 124 -13.03 -13.45 13.08
CA ALA A 124 -14.20 -12.79 12.48
C ALA A 124 -15.07 -12.00 13.47
N ASN A 125 -15.15 -12.45 14.74
CA ASN A 125 -15.93 -11.78 15.79
C ASN A 125 -15.06 -11.11 16.87
N LYS A 126 -13.76 -10.95 16.63
CA LYS A 126 -12.84 -10.35 17.60
C LYS A 126 -12.62 -8.89 17.25
N VAL A 127 -12.74 -8.02 18.26
CA VAL A 127 -12.33 -6.62 18.15
C VAL A 127 -10.80 -6.57 18.26
N ILE A 128 -10.14 -6.15 17.18
CA ILE A 128 -8.69 -6.04 17.12
C ILE A 128 -8.34 -4.57 16.89
N SER A 129 -7.62 -3.98 17.84
CA SER A 129 -7.26 -2.55 17.75
C SER A 129 -5.91 -2.23 18.39
N ARG A 130 -5.31 -1.14 17.90
CA ARG A 130 -4.01 -0.62 18.35
C ARG A 130 -4.15 0.87 18.62
N THR A 131 -3.75 1.31 19.81
CA THR A 131 -3.63 2.74 20.10
C THR A 131 -2.17 3.15 19.92
N ILE A 132 -1.94 4.11 19.03
CA ILE A 132 -0.62 4.56 18.61
C ILE A 132 -0.51 6.06 18.86
N GLU A 133 0.60 6.47 19.46
CA GLU A 133 0.97 7.87 19.61
C GLU A 133 1.94 8.24 18.49
N VAL A 134 1.61 9.27 17.72
CA VAL A 134 2.40 9.74 16.57
C VAL A 134 2.51 11.26 16.62
N ARG A 135 3.70 11.80 16.38
CA ARG A 135 3.88 13.25 16.37
C ARG A 135 3.33 13.86 15.08
N GLY A 136 2.92 15.12 15.16
CA GLY A 136 2.33 15.88 14.07
C GLY A 136 3.29 16.21 12.94
N ASP A 137 4.58 16.30 13.24
CA ASP A 137 5.65 16.47 12.26
C ASP A 137 6.04 15.16 11.55
N GLN A 138 5.51 14.03 12.00
CA GLN A 138 5.71 12.75 11.34
C GLN A 138 4.77 12.58 10.15
N THR A 139 5.20 11.79 9.17
CA THR A 139 4.49 11.58 7.92
C THR A 139 3.50 10.43 7.99
N LEU A 140 2.57 10.39 7.04
CA LEU A 140 1.68 9.24 6.87
C LEU A 140 2.44 7.93 6.61
N GLU A 141 3.61 7.97 5.96
CA GLU A 141 4.49 6.79 5.85
C GLU A 141 4.97 6.30 7.23
N GLN A 142 5.35 7.21 8.13
CA GLN A 142 5.76 6.84 9.48
C GLN A 142 4.59 6.26 10.28
N LEU A 143 3.37 6.79 10.10
CA LEU A 143 2.16 6.19 10.64
C LEU A 143 1.90 4.79 10.04
N HIS A 144 2.07 4.61 8.72
CA HIS A 144 1.95 3.31 8.05
C HIS A 144 2.88 2.28 8.70
N ARG A 145 4.17 2.59 8.84
CA ARG A 145 5.16 1.70 9.46
C ARG A 145 4.79 1.36 10.91
N ALA A 146 4.26 2.33 11.65
CA ALA A 146 3.79 2.11 13.01
C ALA A 146 2.59 1.15 13.06
N ILE A 147 1.61 1.31 12.17
CA ILE A 147 0.47 0.40 12.06
C ILE A 147 0.94 -0.99 11.62
N PHE A 148 1.78 -1.06 10.59
CA PHE A 148 2.34 -2.30 10.05
C PHE A 148 3.01 -3.14 11.15
N ALA A 149 3.90 -2.53 11.93
CA ALA A 149 4.53 -3.17 13.08
C ALA A 149 3.55 -3.45 14.23
N ALA A 150 2.54 -2.60 14.44
CA ALA A 150 1.54 -2.80 15.50
C ALA A 150 0.63 -4.00 15.24
N PHE A 151 0.43 -4.39 13.98
CA PHE A 151 -0.35 -5.56 13.56
C PHE A 151 0.52 -6.75 13.17
N ASP A 152 1.80 -6.73 13.59
CA ASP A 152 2.75 -7.84 13.43
C ASP A 152 2.88 -8.30 11.95
N ARG A 153 2.81 -7.34 11.01
CA ARG A 153 2.98 -7.57 9.57
C ARG A 153 4.47 -7.64 9.22
N SER A 154 4.80 -8.39 8.17
CA SER A 154 6.18 -8.67 7.79
C SER A 154 6.49 -8.48 6.30
N ASP A 155 5.51 -8.66 5.40
CA ASP A 155 5.70 -8.39 3.96
C ASP A 155 5.10 -7.04 3.59
N GLU A 156 5.94 -6.09 3.17
CA GLU A 156 5.51 -4.73 2.83
C GLU A 156 4.84 -4.69 1.44
N HIS A 157 3.61 -4.20 1.41
CA HIS A 157 2.84 -3.95 0.20
C HIS A 157 2.45 -2.48 0.06
N LEU A 158 1.85 -2.17 -1.09
CA LEU A 158 1.23 -0.87 -1.30
C LEU A 158 0.16 -0.59 -0.26
N TYR A 159 0.07 0.67 0.12
CA TYR A 159 -0.89 1.16 1.09
C TYR A 159 -1.40 2.53 0.67
N GLU A 160 -2.56 2.92 1.19
CA GLU A 160 -3.06 4.27 1.10
C GLU A 160 -3.91 4.66 2.31
N PHE A 161 -3.90 5.95 2.62
CA PHE A 161 -4.80 6.58 3.56
C PHE A 161 -5.91 7.28 2.78
N GLN A 162 -7.16 7.00 3.12
CA GLN A 162 -8.34 7.51 2.42
C GLN A 162 -9.11 8.45 3.35
N PHE A 163 -9.19 9.72 2.97
CA PHE A 163 -9.91 10.75 3.70
C PHE A 163 -11.22 11.08 2.97
N GLY A 164 -12.06 11.91 3.58
CA GLY A 164 -13.32 12.38 3.00
C GLY A 164 -14.35 12.68 4.06
N LYS A 165 -15.64 12.49 3.77
CA LYS A 165 -16.72 12.64 4.76
C LYS A 165 -16.80 11.43 5.70
N ARG A 166 -16.32 10.27 5.25
CA ARG A 166 -16.30 9.00 5.97
C ARG A 166 -15.00 8.23 5.69
N PRO A 167 -14.66 7.20 6.48
CA PRO A 167 -13.60 6.26 6.11
C PRO A 167 -13.89 5.65 4.74
N PHE A 168 -12.84 5.51 3.93
CA PHE A 168 -12.91 4.94 2.59
C PHE A 168 -13.93 5.65 1.68
N ASP A 169 -13.95 6.99 1.72
CA ASP A 169 -14.83 7.80 0.88
C ASP A 169 -14.28 7.85 -0.57
N PRO A 170 -14.99 7.29 -1.57
CA PRO A 170 -14.51 7.25 -2.95
C PRO A 170 -14.28 8.63 -3.58
N LYS A 171 -14.86 9.69 -2.99
CA LYS A 171 -14.77 11.07 -3.48
C LYS A 171 -13.76 11.91 -2.72
N GLY A 172 -13.19 11.38 -1.64
CA GLY A 172 -12.22 12.12 -0.85
C GLY A 172 -10.78 11.93 -1.35
N PRO A 173 -9.84 12.69 -0.78
CA PRO A 173 -8.44 12.59 -1.16
C PRO A 173 -7.81 11.33 -0.58
N ASN A 174 -6.97 10.69 -1.39
CA ASN A 174 -6.18 9.54 -0.98
C ASN A 174 -4.70 9.93 -0.88
N TYR A 175 -3.97 9.30 0.02
CA TYR A 175 -2.54 9.53 0.21
C TYR A 175 -1.83 8.19 0.26
N GLY A 176 -0.95 7.93 -0.69
CA GLY A 176 -0.12 6.73 -0.71
C GLY A 176 1.20 7.02 -1.39
N ILE A 177 1.79 6.02 -2.04
CA ILE A 177 3.00 6.23 -2.83
C ILE A 177 2.58 6.61 -4.25
N PRO A 178 2.74 7.87 -4.69
CA PRO A 178 2.33 8.27 -6.01
C PRO A 178 3.21 7.61 -7.07
N ASP A 179 2.58 7.10 -8.12
CA ASP A 179 3.28 6.67 -9.33
C ASP A 179 3.87 7.94 -10.01
N PRO A 180 5.20 8.02 -10.20
CA PRO A 180 5.83 9.15 -10.90
C PRO A 180 5.26 9.38 -12.30
N GLN A 181 4.72 8.33 -12.94
CA GLN A 181 4.15 8.35 -14.28
C GLN A 181 2.65 8.69 -14.29
N GLU A 182 1.93 8.51 -13.19
CA GLU A 182 0.49 8.76 -13.10
C GLU A 182 0.13 9.71 -11.96
N ARG A 183 0.13 11.02 -12.27
CA ARG A 183 -0.40 12.02 -11.33
C ARG A 183 -1.93 12.01 -11.34
N LYS A 184 -2.52 11.22 -10.44
CA LYS A 184 -3.96 11.24 -10.18
C LYS A 184 -4.34 12.52 -9.43
N LYS A 185 -5.28 13.30 -9.99
CA LYS A 185 -5.81 14.51 -9.32
C LYS A 185 -6.47 14.11 -7.99
N GLY A 186 -6.08 14.76 -6.89
CA GLY A 186 -6.58 14.45 -5.55
C GLY A 186 -5.84 13.31 -4.83
N TYR A 187 -4.69 12.87 -5.36
CA TYR A 187 -3.82 11.88 -4.72
C TYR A 187 -2.56 12.57 -4.14
N GLY A 188 -2.38 12.47 -2.82
CA GLY A 188 -1.22 13.01 -2.10
C GLY A 188 -0.11 11.99 -1.88
N ASP A 189 1.08 12.46 -1.54
CA ASP A 189 2.24 11.61 -1.23
C ASP A 189 2.33 11.37 0.28
N ALA A 190 2.16 10.12 0.70
CA ALA A 190 2.22 9.71 2.10
C ALA A 190 3.62 9.89 2.72
N ARG A 191 4.68 9.92 1.90
CA ARG A 191 6.07 10.09 2.37
C ARG A 191 6.40 11.50 2.80
N THR A 192 5.63 12.48 2.34
CA THR A 192 5.88 13.91 2.60
C THR A 192 4.74 14.59 3.35
N THR A 193 3.53 14.03 3.30
CA THR A 193 2.38 14.56 4.02
C THR A 193 2.51 14.26 5.51
N THR A 194 2.63 15.31 6.32
CA THR A 194 2.67 15.22 7.79
C THR A 194 1.26 15.19 8.40
N LEU A 195 1.14 14.67 9.61
CA LEU A 195 -0.15 14.64 10.33
C LEU A 195 -0.67 16.07 10.61
N ASP A 196 0.22 17.01 10.97
CA ASP A 196 -0.13 18.42 11.13
C ASP A 196 -0.53 19.08 9.80
N GLY A 197 0.07 18.66 8.69
CA GLY A 197 -0.29 19.16 7.36
C GLY A 197 -1.71 18.79 6.93
N LEU A 198 -2.35 17.83 7.61
CA LEU A 198 -3.73 17.41 7.36
C LEU A 198 -4.77 18.15 8.22
N ASP A 199 -4.34 18.97 9.18
CA ASP A 199 -5.18 19.70 10.14
C ASP A 199 -6.28 18.84 10.79
N LEU A 200 -5.91 17.61 11.21
CA LEU A 200 -6.85 16.67 11.79
C LEU A 200 -7.39 17.20 13.12
N LYS A 201 -8.66 16.89 13.40
CA LYS A 201 -9.34 17.27 14.65
C LYS A 201 -9.63 16.03 15.51
N PRO A 202 -9.82 16.18 16.83
CA PRO A 202 -10.31 15.09 17.67
C PRO A 202 -11.60 14.49 17.11
N ASN A 203 -11.77 13.18 17.25
CA ASN A 203 -12.86 12.37 16.67
C ASN A 203 -12.88 12.27 15.14
N ARG A 204 -11.87 12.81 14.44
CA ARG A 204 -11.72 12.59 13.01
C ARG A 204 -11.47 11.11 12.74
N VAL A 205 -12.22 10.54 11.78
CA VAL A 205 -12.06 9.16 11.33
C VAL A 205 -11.70 9.13 9.85
N PHE A 206 -10.75 8.29 9.47
CA PHE A 206 -10.31 8.06 8.09
C PHE A 206 -9.91 6.60 7.87
N GLY A 207 -9.80 6.19 6.61
CA GLY A 207 -9.45 4.83 6.22
C GLY A 207 -7.94 4.66 6.03
N TYR A 208 -7.44 3.46 6.34
CA TYR A 208 -6.12 2.98 5.98
C TYR A 208 -6.27 1.62 5.30
N LEU A 209 -5.96 1.56 4.02
CA LEU A 209 -5.94 0.35 3.21
C LEU A 209 -4.50 -0.13 3.13
N PHE A 210 -4.26 -1.35 3.58
CA PHE A 210 -2.99 -2.04 3.46
C PHE A 210 -3.15 -3.23 2.55
N ASP A 211 -2.17 -3.44 1.66
CA ASP A 211 -2.17 -4.51 0.66
C ASP A 211 -3.36 -4.42 -0.30
N PHE A 212 -3.11 -3.93 -1.51
CA PHE A 212 -4.17 -3.78 -2.51
C PHE A 212 -4.60 -5.12 -3.15
N GLY A 213 -3.89 -6.22 -2.86
CA GLY A 213 -4.27 -7.56 -3.27
C GLY A 213 -5.25 -8.19 -2.29
N ASP A 214 -4.89 -8.18 -1.01
CA ASP A 214 -5.67 -8.80 0.07
C ASP A 214 -6.70 -7.85 0.71
N GLU A 215 -6.54 -6.56 0.49
CA GLU A 215 -7.45 -5.50 0.94
C GLU A 215 -7.68 -5.50 2.46
N TRP A 216 -6.61 -5.28 3.23
CA TRP A 216 -6.72 -5.10 4.67
C TRP A 216 -7.22 -3.69 5.02
N PHE A 217 -8.49 -3.61 5.38
CA PHE A 217 -9.16 -2.36 5.76
C PHE A 217 -8.98 -2.08 7.25
N HIS A 218 -8.36 -0.95 7.56
CA HIS A 218 -8.30 -0.42 8.92
C HIS A 218 -8.98 0.94 9.01
N GLN A 219 -9.73 1.15 10.08
CA GLN A 219 -10.28 2.44 10.40
C GLN A 219 -9.37 3.13 11.42
N VAL A 220 -8.91 4.34 11.11
CA VAL A 220 -8.09 5.16 12.00
C VAL A 220 -8.96 6.28 12.55
N GLN A 221 -9.02 6.39 13.87
CA GLN A 221 -9.71 7.46 14.59
C GLN A 221 -8.70 8.27 15.40
N VAL A 222 -8.73 9.59 15.25
CA VAL A 222 -8.02 10.51 16.13
C VAL A 222 -8.80 10.57 17.45
N GLU A 223 -8.28 9.93 18.49
CA GLU A 223 -8.91 9.90 19.80
C GLU A 223 -8.76 11.27 20.48
N ARG A 224 -7.54 11.81 20.47
CA ARG A 224 -7.20 13.13 21.02
C ARG A 224 -5.88 13.66 20.45
N ILE A 225 -5.65 14.94 20.68
CA ILE A 225 -4.44 15.66 20.26
C ILE A 225 -3.86 16.34 21.50
N GLU A 226 -2.61 16.05 21.79
CA GLU A 226 -1.87 16.54 22.96
C GLU A 226 -0.55 17.19 22.51
N HIS A 227 0.39 17.41 23.45
CA HIS A 227 1.72 17.91 23.14
C HIS A 227 2.75 16.78 23.25
N ALA A 228 3.62 16.67 22.25
CA ALA A 228 4.66 15.64 22.27
C ALA A 228 5.68 15.91 23.40
N ILE A 229 6.01 14.85 24.13
CA ILE A 229 7.06 14.89 25.16
C ILE A 229 8.44 14.78 24.46
N PRO A 230 9.35 15.75 24.59
CA PRO A 230 10.61 15.76 23.85
C PRO A 230 11.54 14.57 24.10
N THR A 231 11.45 13.94 25.27
CA THR A 231 12.30 12.81 25.69
C THR A 231 11.77 11.45 25.25
N VAL A 232 10.58 11.39 24.66
CA VAL A 232 9.93 10.15 24.24
C VAL A 232 10.10 9.95 22.74
N THR A 233 10.44 8.73 22.32
CA THR A 233 10.49 8.34 20.91
C THR A 233 9.11 7.97 20.40
N TYR A 234 8.74 8.51 19.24
CA TYR A 234 7.49 8.23 18.53
C TYR A 234 7.81 7.80 17.07
N PRO A 235 6.96 6.99 16.41
CA PRO A 235 5.66 6.50 16.87
C PRO A 235 5.81 5.40 17.92
N ARG A 236 4.84 5.25 18.82
CA ARG A 236 4.81 4.12 19.75
C ARG A 236 3.41 3.57 19.97
N VAL A 237 3.31 2.28 20.19
CA VAL A 237 2.04 1.60 20.52
C VAL A 237 1.87 1.63 22.03
N ILE A 238 0.80 2.25 22.52
CA ILE A 238 0.51 2.34 23.96
C ILE A 238 -0.56 1.34 24.44
N LYS A 239 -1.34 0.78 23.52
CA LYS A 239 -2.37 -0.22 23.83
C LYS A 239 -2.59 -1.19 22.68
N ARG A 240 -2.77 -2.47 23.00
CA ARG A 240 -3.18 -3.52 22.07
C ARG A 240 -4.41 -4.23 22.61
N VAL A 241 -5.41 -4.45 21.75
CA VAL A 241 -6.60 -5.25 22.03
C VAL A 241 -6.71 -6.33 20.96
N GLY A 242 -6.83 -7.59 21.38
CA GLY A 242 -6.90 -8.75 20.47
C GLY A 242 -5.56 -9.11 19.83
N GLN A 243 -5.37 -10.40 19.54
CA GLN A 243 -4.24 -10.90 18.75
C GLN A 243 -4.36 -10.42 17.30
N SER A 244 -3.24 -10.11 16.67
CA SER A 244 -3.21 -9.77 15.24
C SER A 244 -3.55 -11.02 14.42
N PRO A 245 -4.41 -10.93 13.40
CA PRO A 245 -4.58 -12.03 12.46
C PRO A 245 -3.29 -12.18 11.61
N PRO A 246 -2.96 -13.39 11.15
CA PRO A 246 -1.87 -13.60 10.21
C PRO A 246 -1.99 -12.73 8.96
N GLN A 247 -0.87 -12.48 8.27
CA GLN A 247 -0.88 -11.71 7.03
C GLN A 247 -1.47 -12.50 5.88
N TYR A 248 -1.20 -13.81 5.83
CA TYR A 248 -1.78 -14.71 4.85
C TYR A 248 -2.47 -15.89 5.54
N ALA A 249 -3.45 -16.48 4.86
CA ALA A 249 -4.22 -17.62 5.40
C ALA A 249 -3.37 -18.89 5.62
N ASP A 250 -2.20 -18.95 4.98
CA ASP A 250 -1.28 -20.10 5.03
C ASP A 250 -0.26 -20.02 6.19
N GLU A 251 -0.30 -18.97 7.02
CA GLU A 251 0.48 -18.80 8.27
C GLU A 251 -0.29 -19.27 9.52
#